data_AF-A0A520I6V0-F1
#
_entry.id   AF-A0A520I6V0-F1
#
_cell.length_a   1.000
_cell.length_b   1.000
_cell.length_c   1.000
_cell.angle_alpha   90.00
_cell.angle_beta   90.00
_cell.angle_gamma   90.00
#
_symmetry.space_group_name_H-M   'P 1'
#
loop_
_entity.id
_entity.type
_entity.pdbx_description
1 polymer ?
#
loop_
_entity_poly.entity_id
_entity_poly.type
_entity_poly.pdbx_seq_one_letter_code
_entity_poly.pdbx_strand_id
1 'polypeptide(L)' 'MGPWYNVLDPEFNMHLRLDQVHHIWVTRKPTKDGIVTGIDLFDQQGNSIALVFGKRKPGIPELKEWQVAVNEVTGV' A
#
# COMPACT_ATOMS: atom_id res chain seq x y z
N MET A 1 15.21 -17.59 -9.21
CA MET A 1 14.43 -16.78 -8.25
C MET A 1 12.97 -16.96 -8.62
N GLY A 2 12.11 -17.36 -7.66
CA GLY A 2 10.69 -17.60 -7.92
C GLY A 2 9.90 -16.28 -8.12
N PRO A 3 8.56 -16.34 -8.16
CA PRO A 3 7.68 -15.18 -8.43
C PRO A 3 7.57 -14.19 -7.24
N TRP A 4 8.66 -14.01 -6.51
CA TRP A 4 8.71 -13.20 -5.30
C TRP A 4 9.16 -11.77 -5.62
N TYR A 5 8.38 -10.79 -5.18
CA TYR A 5 8.80 -9.41 -5.05
C TYR A 5 9.36 -9.18 -3.64
N ASN A 6 10.57 -8.63 -3.54
CA ASN A 6 11.28 -8.57 -2.27
C ASN A 6 11.71 -7.15 -1.92
N VAL A 7 11.60 -6.81 -0.63
CA VAL A 7 12.34 -5.70 0.00
C VAL A 7 13.25 -6.34 1.03
N LEU A 8 14.56 -6.07 0.96
CA LEU A 8 15.60 -6.71 1.77
C LEU A 8 16.44 -5.65 2.49
N ASP A 9 15.78 -4.81 3.27
CA ASP A 9 16.44 -3.77 4.06
C ASP A 9 17.09 -4.40 5.30
N PRO A 10 18.12 -3.75 5.89
CA PRO A 10 18.84 -4.32 7.04
C PRO A 10 17.96 -4.70 8.23
N GLU A 11 16.88 -3.97 8.46
CA GLU A 11 15.94 -4.19 9.59
C GLU A 11 14.56 -4.69 9.14
N PHE A 12 14.34 -4.84 7.84
CA PHE A 12 13.03 -5.22 7.30
C PHE A 12 13.16 -6.08 6.04
N ASN A 13 12.54 -7.26 6.08
CA ASN A 13 12.45 -8.15 4.94
C ASN A 13 10.97 -8.38 4.59
N MET A 14 10.63 -8.14 3.33
CA MET A 14 9.33 -8.48 2.75
C MET A 14 9.54 -9.45 1.61
N HIS A 15 8.74 -10.52 1.60
CA HIS A 15 8.66 -11.46 0.48
C HIS A 15 7.20 -11.56 0.07
N LEU A 16 6.85 -10.96 -1.06
CA LEU A 16 5.49 -10.93 -1.58
C LEU A 16 5.36 -11.87 -2.78
N ARG A 17 4.43 -12.83 -2.71
CA ARG A 17 4.02 -13.65 -3.86
C ARG A 17 3.19 -12.80 -4.82
N LEU A 18 3.85 -12.09 -5.72
CA LEU A 18 3.17 -11.19 -6.65
C LEU A 18 2.22 -11.96 -7.58
N ASP A 19 2.54 -13.22 -7.90
CA ASP A 19 1.70 -14.14 -8.66
C ASP A 19 0.38 -14.51 -7.98
N GLN A 20 0.25 -14.26 -6.67
CA GLN A 20 -0.96 -14.55 -5.89
C GLN A 20 -1.82 -13.29 -5.66
N VAL A 21 -1.36 -12.12 -6.10
CA VAL A 21 -2.15 -10.88 -6.02
C VAL A 21 -3.15 -10.85 -7.16
N HIS A 22 -4.44 -10.88 -6.84
CA HIS A 22 -5.51 -10.89 -7.85
C HIS A 22 -6.14 -9.50 -8.03
N HIS A 23 -6.28 -8.75 -6.93
CA HIS A 23 -6.81 -7.39 -6.98
C HIS A 23 -5.93 -6.43 -6.20
N ILE A 24 -5.77 -5.23 -6.74
CA ILE A 24 -5.12 -4.10 -6.07
C ILE A 24 -6.08 -2.92 -6.11
N TRP A 25 -6.34 -2.33 -4.96
CA TRP A 25 -7.21 -1.18 -4.83
C TRP A 25 -6.47 -0.01 -4.21
N VAL A 26 -6.73 1.18 -4.72
CA VAL A 26 -6.37 2.43 -4.04
C VAL A 26 -7.60 2.92 -3.28
N THR A 27 -7.51 2.94 -1.96
CA THR A 27 -8.61 3.39 -1.09
C THR A 27 -8.30 4.75 -0.48
N ARG A 28 -9.25 5.69 -0.52
CA ARG A 28 -9.13 7.02 0.09
C ARG A 28 -10.17 7.14 1.19
N LYS A 29 -9.72 7.11 2.44
CA LYS A 29 -10.58 7.05 3.63
C LYS A 29 -10.55 8.40 4.34
N PRO A 30 -11.70 9.09 4.50
CA PRO A 30 -11.78 10.28 5.32
C PRO A 30 -11.49 9.96 6.79
N THR A 31 -10.65 10.78 7.41
CA THR A 31 -10.36 10.72 8.85
C THR A 31 -10.45 12.13 9.44
N LYS A 32 -10.43 12.22 10.78
CA LYS A 32 -10.36 13.52 11.47
C LYS A 32 -9.10 14.34 11.09
N ASP A 33 -8.04 13.67 10.65
CA ASP A 33 -6.74 14.25 10.32
C ASP A 33 -6.58 14.49 8.79
N GLY A 34 -7.66 14.29 8.01
CA GLY A 34 -7.67 14.40 6.55
C GLY A 34 -7.87 13.07 5.83
N ILE A 35 -7.67 13.07 4.51
CA ILE A 35 -7.71 11.84 3.70
C ILE A 35 -6.47 10.99 3.99
N VAL A 36 -6.70 9.68 4.15
CA VAL A 36 -5.65 8.67 4.20
C VAL A 36 -5.81 7.74 3.00
N THR A 37 -4.72 7.52 2.29
CA THR A 37 -4.64 6.77 1.04
C THR A 37 -3.94 5.42 1.29
N GLY A 38 -4.63 4.32 1.02
CA GLY A 38 -4.09 2.96 1.13
C GLY A 38 -3.95 2.28 -0.23
N ILE A 39 -2.94 1.42 -0.37
CA ILE A 39 -2.86 0.42 -1.44
C ILE A 39 -3.15 -0.93 -0.80
N ASP A 40 -4.27 -1.53 -1.20
CA ASP A 40 -4.81 -2.74 -0.60
C ASP A 40 -4.70 -3.90 -1.60
N LEU A 41 -3.96 -4.96 -1.26
CA LEU A 41 -3.71 -6.14 -2.10
C LEU A 41 -4.55 -7.32 -1.63
N PHE A 42 -5.23 -7.99 -2.55
CA PHE A 42 -6.11 -9.13 -2.24
C PHE A 42 -5.81 -10.34 -3.13
N ASP A 43 -5.99 -11.53 -2.56
CA ASP A 43 -5.94 -12.80 -3.30
C ASP A 43 -7.23 -13.04 -4.11
N GLN A 44 -7.27 -14.16 -4.84
CA GLN A 44 -8.43 -14.53 -5.67
C GLN A 44 -9.70 -14.79 -4.86
N GLN A 45 -9.58 -15.14 -3.57
CA GLN A 45 -10.72 -15.35 -2.67
C GLN A 45 -11.16 -14.06 -1.97
N GLY A 46 -10.45 -12.94 -2.21
CA GLY A 46 -10.72 -11.65 -1.58
C GLY A 46 -10.09 -11.51 -0.19
N ASN A 47 -9.19 -12.40 0.24
CA ASN A 47 -8.46 -12.22 1.49
C ASN A 47 -7.39 -11.14 1.33
N SER A 48 -7.17 -10.35 2.39
CA SER A 48 -6.12 -9.33 2.41
C SER A 48 -4.74 -9.97 2.46
N ILE A 49 -3.88 -9.60 1.51
CA ILE A 49 -2.46 -10.00 1.46
C ILE A 49 -1.62 -8.94 2.17
N ALA A 50 -1.79 -7.67 1.81
CA ALA A 50 -1.02 -6.56 2.35
C ALA A 50 -1.80 -5.25 2.24
N LEU A 51 -1.54 -4.34 3.19
CA LEU A 51 -2.01 -2.97 3.17
C LEU A 51 -0.81 -2.05 3.28
N VAL A 52 -0.66 -1.11 2.35
CA VAL A 52 0.48 -0.18 2.31
C VAL A 52 -0.04 1.25 2.49
N PHE A 53 0.58 1.99 3.40
CA PHE A 53 0.23 3.37 3.71
C PHE A 53 1.47 4.24 3.83
N GLY A 54 1.33 5.52 3.52
CA GLY A 54 2.30 6.54 3.88
C GLY A 54 2.46 6.63 5.40
N LYS A 55 3.71 6.72 5.87
CA LYS A 55 4.02 6.85 7.30
C LYS A 55 3.32 8.09 7.89
N ARG A 56 2.60 7.90 8.98
CA ARG A 56 2.00 9.01 9.77
C ARG A 56 1.88 8.63 11.24
N LYS A 57 1.65 9.63 12.10
CA LYS A 57 1.30 9.46 13.52
C LYS A 57 -0.11 10.02 13.77
N PRO A 58 -0.80 9.66 14.87
CA PRO A 58 -2.08 10.25 15.21
C PRO A 58 -2.03 11.78 15.29
N GLY A 59 -3.02 12.48 14.74
CA GLY A 59 -3.04 13.95 14.72
C GLY A 59 -2.17 14.58 13.63
N ILE A 60 -1.42 13.77 12.87
CA ILE A 60 -0.62 14.23 11.73
C ILE A 60 -1.29 13.76 10.42
N PRO A 61 -1.52 14.67 9.46
CA PRO A 61 -2.01 14.30 8.14
C PRO A 61 -1.08 13.32 7.42
N GLU A 62 -1.62 12.69 6.38
CA GLU A 62 -0.84 11.83 5.49
C GLU A 62 0.32 12.59 4.82
N LEU A 63 1.43 11.87 4.57
CA LEU A 63 2.59 12.38 3.86
C LEU A 63 2.20 12.78 2.42
N LYS A 64 2.50 14.02 2.03
CA LYS A 64 2.09 14.54 0.71
C LYS A 64 2.79 13.80 -0.44
N GLU A 65 4.05 13.43 -0.24
CA GLU A 65 4.85 12.65 -1.19
C GLU A 65 4.22 11.27 -1.46
N TRP A 66 3.56 10.68 -0.45
CA TRP A 66 2.82 9.44 -0.64
C TRP A 66 1.59 9.64 -1.54
N GLN A 67 0.82 10.70 -1.31
CA GLN A 67 -0.33 11.02 -2.17
C GLN A 67 0.09 11.23 -3.62
N VAL A 68 1.19 11.96 -3.84
CA VAL A 68 1.73 12.20 -5.18
C VAL A 68 2.14 10.89 -5.84
N ALA A 69 2.91 10.04 -5.16
CA ALA A 69 3.34 8.76 -5.70
C ALA A 69 2.16 7.84 -6.09
N VAL A 70 1.11 7.79 -5.26
CA VAL A 70 -0.09 7.00 -5.56
C VAL A 70 -0.89 7.60 -6.73
N ASN A 71 -0.99 8.91 -6.81
CA ASN A 71 -1.69 9.60 -7.90
C ASN A 71 -0.98 9.40 -9.25
N GLU A 72 0.36 9.45 -9.27
CA GLU A 72 1.17 9.20 -10.48
C GLU A 72 0.87 7.82 -11.10
N VAL A 73 0.74 6.78 -10.29
CA VAL A 73 0.47 5.41 -10.79
C VAL A 73 -1.01 5.16 -11.10
N THR A 74 -1.91 6.01 -10.61
CA THR A 74 -3.35 5.89 -10.87
C THR A 74 -3.87 6.84 -11.95
N GLY A 75 -3.05 7.80 -12.41
CA GLY A 75 -3.41 8.76 -13.46
C GLY A 75 -4.53 9.73 -13.06
N VAL A 76 -4.71 9.97 -11.75
CA VAL A 76 -5.70 10.89 -11.16
C VAL A 76 -5.05 11.96 -10.31
#